data_AF-A0A257IRE6-F1
#
_entry.id   AF-A0A257IRE6-F1
#
_cell.length_a   1.000
_cell.length_b   1.000
_cell.length_c   1.000
_cell.angle_alpha   90.00
_cell.angle_beta   90.00
_cell.angle_gamma   90.00
#
_symmetry.space_group_name_H-M   'P 1'
#
loop_
_entity.id
_entity.type
_entity.pdbx_description
1 polymer ?
#
loop_
_entity_poly.entity_id
_entity_poly.type
_entity_poly.pdbx_seq_one_letter_code
_entity_poly.pdbx_strand_id
1 'polypeptide(L)'
;MPHRLPVSAFHRLLLSQATTRVPDFANQRARLASVVIEVAGSAVLGVRRLNFDVLEFDANGRLDARRYGAQQAARLDSMVSAVLGEPTAPSGVIDATDRFKARGGTWTPDPELRRRI
;
A
#
# COMPACT_ATOMS: atom_id res chain seq x y z
N MET A 1 -15.37 -17.37 7.36
CA MET A 1 -14.27 -18.22 6.82
C MET A 1 -13.25 -17.32 6.14
N PRO A 2 -11.94 -17.57 6.25
CA PRO A 2 -10.93 -16.80 5.53
C PRO A 2 -11.03 -17.07 4.02
N HIS A 3 -11.08 -16.02 3.20
CA HIS A 3 -11.05 -16.14 1.73
C HIS A 3 -9.66 -16.59 1.28
N ARG A 4 -9.56 -17.76 0.65
CA ARG A 4 -8.27 -18.31 0.17
C ARG A 4 -8.07 -17.98 -1.29
N LEU A 5 -7.10 -17.11 -1.57
CA LEU A 5 -6.76 -16.70 -2.92
C LEU A 5 -5.44 -17.36 -3.37
N PRO A 6 -5.39 -18.05 -4.53
CA PRO A 6 -4.13 -18.52 -5.08
C PRO A 6 -3.16 -17.37 -5.36
N VAL A 7 -1.86 -17.57 -5.13
CA VAL A 7 -0.83 -16.54 -5.37
C VAL A 7 -0.86 -16.02 -6.81
N SER A 8 -1.08 -16.91 -7.79
CA SER A 8 -1.21 -16.50 -9.19
C SER A 8 -2.42 -15.61 -9.44
N ALA A 9 -3.54 -15.83 -8.74
CA ALA A 9 -4.72 -14.97 -8.82
C ALA A 9 -4.45 -13.62 -8.17
N PHE A 10 -3.74 -13.59 -7.04
CA PHE A 10 -3.28 -12.34 -6.42
C PHE A 10 -2.38 -11.54 -7.35
N HIS A 11 -1.40 -12.18 -8.01
CA HIS A 11 -0.54 -11.51 -9.00
C HIS A 11 -1.35 -10.94 -10.16
N ARG A 12 -2.36 -11.65 -10.66
CA ARG A 12 -3.24 -11.13 -11.73
C ARG A 12 -4.06 -9.91 -11.28
N LEU A 13 -4.49 -9.86 -10.01
CA LEU A 13 -5.13 -8.66 -9.44
C LEU A 13 -4.16 -7.48 -9.42
N LEU A 14 -2.91 -7.69 -9.01
CA LEU A 14 -1.88 -6.64 -8.98
C LEU A 14 -1.56 -6.08 -10.37
N LEU A 15 -1.55 -6.94 -11.38
CA LEU A 15 -1.32 -6.55 -12.77
C LEU A 15 -2.55 -5.90 -13.44
N SER A 16 -3.65 -5.71 -12.70
CA SER A 16 -4.90 -5.16 -13.22
C SER A 16 -5.40 -5.88 -14.48
N GLN A 17 -5.22 -7.21 -14.55
CA GLN A 17 -5.74 -7.97 -15.68
C GLN A 17 -7.27 -7.90 -15.67
N ALA A 18 -7.85 -7.37 -16.75
CA ALA A 18 -9.24 -6.90 -16.82
C ALA A 18 -10.31 -7.91 -16.37
N THR A 19 -10.02 -9.21 -16.39
CA THR A 19 -10.95 -10.28 -16.03
C THR A 19 -10.85 -10.74 -14.57
N THR A 20 -9.80 -10.36 -13.83
CA THR A 20 -9.59 -10.86 -12.47
C THR A 20 -10.36 -10.01 -11.46
N ARG A 21 -11.22 -10.65 -10.67
CA ARG A 21 -12.04 -10.01 -9.63
C ARG A 21 -12.20 -10.93 -8.42
N VAL A 22 -12.45 -10.34 -7.25
CA VAL A 22 -12.80 -11.02 -6.01
C VAL A 22 -14.13 -10.44 -5.52
N PRO A 23 -15.28 -11.02 -5.96
CA PRO A 23 -16.61 -10.46 -5.66
C PRO A 23 -16.89 -10.31 -4.16
N ASP A 24 -16.34 -11.21 -3.33
CA ASP A 24 -16.47 -11.15 -1.87
C ASP A 24 -15.94 -9.84 -1.25
N PHE A 25 -15.06 -9.13 -1.97
CA PHE A 25 -14.51 -7.84 -1.57
C PHE A 25 -15.09 -6.65 -2.33
N ALA A 26 -16.17 -6.82 -3.11
CA ALA A 26 -16.79 -5.70 -3.83
C ALA A 26 -17.17 -4.54 -2.88
N ASN A 27 -16.80 -3.31 -3.25
CA ASN A 27 -16.94 -2.08 -2.45
C ASN A 27 -16.28 -2.14 -1.06
N GLN A 28 -15.29 -3.02 -0.85
CA GLN A 28 -14.61 -3.15 0.43
C GLN A 28 -13.17 -2.66 0.37
N ARG A 29 -12.67 -2.33 1.56
CA ARG A 29 -11.25 -2.14 1.82
C ARG A 29 -10.75 -3.32 2.65
N ALA A 30 -9.75 -4.03 2.14
CA ALA A 30 -9.14 -5.16 2.83
C ALA A 30 -7.77 -4.75 3.38
N ARG A 31 -7.43 -5.23 4.58
CA ARG A 31 -6.07 -5.14 5.12
C ARG A 31 -5.27 -6.36 4.65
N LEU A 32 -4.13 -6.12 4.04
CA LEU A 32 -3.19 -7.14 3.60
C LEU A 32 -1.99 -7.16 4.56
N ALA A 33 -1.62 -8.34 5.05
CA ALA A 33 -0.35 -8.56 5.72
C ALA A 33 0.55 -9.37 4.78
N SER A 34 1.71 -8.81 4.44
CA SER A 34 2.70 -9.43 3.56
C SER A 34 3.93 -9.82 4.37
N VAL A 35 4.25 -11.12 4.39
CA VAL A 35 5.43 -11.67 5.07
C VAL A 35 6.40 -12.22 4.05
N VAL A 36 7.64 -11.75 4.09
CA VAL A 36 8.77 -12.35 3.36
C VAL A 36 9.61 -13.11 4.36
N ILE A 37 9.73 -14.42 4.14
CA ILE A 37 10.58 -15.31 4.92
C ILE A 37 11.81 -15.70 4.11
N GLU A 38 12.94 -15.84 4.79
CA GLU A 38 14.13 -16.46 4.21
C GLU A 38 14.08 -17.97 4.44
N VAL A 39 14.43 -18.72 3.40
CA VAL A 39 14.49 -20.18 3.42
C VAL A 39 15.81 -20.67 2.84
N ALA A 40 16.37 -21.73 3.41
CA ALA A 40 17.50 -22.47 2.88
C ALA A 40 17.14 -23.96 2.80
N GLY A 41 16.90 -24.46 1.59
CA GLY A 41 16.31 -25.77 1.39
C GLY A 41 14.91 -25.85 1.98
N SER A 42 14.69 -26.80 2.89
CA SER A 42 13.43 -26.96 3.64
C SER A 42 13.39 -26.18 4.96
N ALA A 43 14.47 -25.51 5.36
CA ALA A 43 14.55 -24.78 6.62
C ALA A 43 14.14 -23.31 6.45
N VAL A 44 13.27 -22.82 7.34
CA VAL A 44 12.94 -21.40 7.46
C VAL A 44 14.00 -20.74 8.34
N LEU A 45 14.72 -19.76 7.79
CA LEU A 45 15.79 -19.03 8.49
C LEU A 45 15.27 -17.81 9.27
N GLY A 46 14.11 -17.26 8.87
CA GLY A 46 13.43 -16.21 9.63
C GLY A 46 12.57 -15.29 8.78
N VAL A 47 11.90 -14.34 9.43
CA VAL A 47 11.14 -13.28 8.75
C VAL A 47 12.08 -12.14 8.38
N ARG A 48 12.16 -11.81 7.09
CA ARG A 48 12.98 -10.70 6.58
C ARG A 48 12.19 -9.41 6.41
N ARG A 49 10.90 -9.53 6.13
CA ARG A 49 10.04 -8.36 5.95
C ARG A 49 8.61 -8.68 6.36
N LEU A 50 8.00 -7.75 7.08
CA LEU A 50 6.58 -7.74 7.36
C LEU A 50 6.04 -6.37 6.96
N ASN A 51 5.06 -6.33 6.05
CA ASN A 51 4.38 -5.09 5.69
C ASN A 51 2.88 -5.24 5.85
N PHE A 52 2.23 -4.11 6.09
CA PHE A 52 0.78 -4.01 6.13
C PHE A 52 0.31 -3.03 5.06
N ASP A 53 -0.65 -3.47 4.27
CA ASP A 53 -1.19 -2.74 3.14
C ASP A 53 -2.70 -2.62 3.20
N VAL A 54 -3.24 -1.64 2.49
CA VAL A 54 -4.69 -1.49 2.31
C VAL A 54 -4.97 -1.68 0.85
N LEU A 55 -5.80 -2.68 0.56
CA LEU A 55 -6.34 -2.96 -0.76
C LEU A 55 -7.72 -2.34 -0.85
N GLU A 56 -8.02 -1.68 -1.96
CA GLU A 56 -9.33 -1.11 -2.23
C GLU A 56 -9.93 -1.77 -3.46
N PHE A 57 -11.19 -2.16 -3.34
CA PHE A 57 -11.88 -2.88 -4.39
C PHE A 57 -13.10 -2.08 -4.87
N ASP A 58 -13.29 -2.05 -6.19
CA ASP A 58 -14.45 -1.41 -6.81
C ASP A 58 -15.75 -2.21 -6.59
N ALA A 59 -16.86 -1.69 -7.12
CA ALA A 59 -18.17 -2.33 -7.04
C ALA A 59 -18.26 -3.73 -7.67
N ASN A 60 -17.28 -4.11 -8.50
CA ASN A 60 -17.20 -5.42 -9.14
C ASN A 60 -16.18 -6.35 -8.45
N GLY A 61 -15.56 -5.91 -7.36
CA GLY A 61 -14.50 -6.65 -6.67
C GLY A 61 -13.16 -6.62 -7.42
N ARG A 62 -12.91 -5.61 -8.27
CA ARG A 62 -11.61 -5.42 -8.90
C ARG A 62 -10.72 -4.57 -8.00
N LEU A 63 -9.46 -4.97 -7.86
CA LEU A 63 -8.48 -4.22 -7.10
C LEU A 63 -8.13 -2.90 -7.81
N ASP A 64 -8.12 -1.79 -7.07
CA ASP A 64 -7.49 -0.55 -7.52
C ASP A 64 -5.96 -0.68 -7.47
N ALA A 65 -5.40 -1.26 -8.52
CA ALA A 65 -3.95 -1.49 -8.64
C ALA A 65 -3.16 -0.17 -8.71
N ARG A 66 -3.77 0.92 -9.17
CA ARG A 66 -3.11 2.24 -9.22
C ARG A 66 -2.92 2.79 -7.81
N ARG A 67 -3.97 2.73 -6.99
CA ARG A 67 -3.91 3.14 -5.58
C ARG A 67 -2.92 2.27 -4.80
N TYR A 68 -2.95 0.96 -5.00
CA TYR A 68 -1.96 0.07 -4.39
C TYR A 68 -0.53 0.39 -4.85
N GLY A 69 -0.31 0.63 -6.15
CA GLY A 69 0.99 1.05 -6.68
C GLY A 69 1.50 2.36 -6.08
N ALA A 70 0.63 3.37 -5.96
CA ALA A 70 0.97 4.65 -5.33
C ALA A 70 1.36 4.49 -3.86
N GLN A 71 0.68 3.60 -3.13
CA GLN A 71 1.06 3.25 -1.76
C GLN A 71 2.45 2.61 -1.69
N GLN A 72 2.79 1.72 -2.62
CA GLN A 72 4.10 1.07 -2.69
C GLN A 72 5.21 2.06 -3.03
N ALA A 73 4.97 2.99 -3.96
CA ALA A 73 5.90 4.04 -4.32
C ALA A 73 6.17 4.97 -3.12
N ALA A 74 5.12 5.50 -2.49
CA ALA A 74 5.26 6.38 -1.32
C ALA A 74 6.00 5.73 -0.15
N ARG A 75 5.87 4.40 0.01
CA ARG A 75 6.65 3.63 0.99
C ARG A 75 8.12 3.54 0.62
N LEU A 76 8.43 3.31 -0.66
CA LEU A 76 9.81 3.31 -1.14
C LEU A 76 10.44 4.67 -0.92
N ASP A 77 9.74 5.75 -1.28
CA ASP A 77 10.19 7.13 -1.08
C ASP A 77 10.47 7.40 0.41
N SER A 78 9.57 6.95 1.31
CA SER A 78 9.78 7.07 2.76
C SER A 78 11.04 6.34 3.24
N MET A 79 11.36 5.16 2.67
CA MET A 79 12.58 4.42 3.01
C MET A 79 13.83 5.15 2.50
N VAL A 80 13.76 5.74 1.31
CA VAL A 80 14.85 6.54 0.73
C VAL A 80 15.09 7.80 1.56
N SER A 81 14.04 8.55 1.90
CA SER A 81 14.14 9.74 2.76
C SER A 81 14.66 9.44 4.15
N ALA A 82 14.34 8.27 4.72
CA ALA A 82 14.90 7.85 6.01
C ALA A 82 16.42 7.65 5.97
N VAL A 83 16.98 7.30 4.80
CA VAL A 83 18.43 7.10 4.61
C VAL A 83 19.13 8.40 4.21
N LEU A 84 18.52 9.19 3.34
CA LEU A 84 19.14 10.40 2.76
C LEU A 84 18.79 11.70 3.51
N GLY A 85 17.82 11.68 4.42
CA GLY A 85 17.23 12.86 5.03
C GLY A 85 16.10 13.46 4.19
N GLU A 86 15.20 14.20 4.85
CA GLU A 86 14.12 14.94 4.17
C GLU A 86 14.57 16.38 3.84
N PRO A 87 14.25 16.90 2.65
CA PRO A 87 14.44 18.31 2.35
C PRO A 87 13.60 19.16 3.33
N THR A 88 14.26 20.04 4.08
CA THR A 88 13.57 20.92 5.01
C THR A 88 12.98 22.10 4.26
N ALA A 89 11.65 22.28 4.32
CA ALA A 89 11.01 23.45 3.77
C ALA A 89 11.35 24.69 4.62
N PRO A 90 11.52 25.89 4.00
CA PRO A 90 11.86 27.12 4.73
C PRO A 90 10.84 27.51 5.80
N SER A 91 9.58 27.09 5.66
CA SER A 91 8.48 27.38 6.58
C SER A 91 8.45 26.47 7.82
N GLY A 92 9.27 25.41 7.88
CA GLY A 92 9.16 24.37 8.90
C GLY A 92 7.93 23.46 8.76
N VAL A 93 7.11 23.66 7.72
CA VAL A 93 5.96 22.81 7.40
C VAL A 93 6.41 21.62 6.55
N ILE A 94 6.05 20.41 6.98
CA ILE A 94 6.38 19.18 6.27
C ILE A 94 5.15 18.72 5.47
N ASP A 95 5.33 18.49 4.17
CA ASP A 95 4.32 17.79 3.37
C ASP A 95 4.29 16.31 3.76
N ALA A 96 3.25 15.93 4.50
CA ALA A 96 3.06 14.56 4.98
C ALA A 96 2.20 13.70 4.04
N THR A 97 1.81 14.19 2.86
CA THR A 97 0.88 13.51 1.96
C THR A 97 1.32 12.07 1.66
N ASP A 98 2.60 11.88 1.34
CA ASP A 98 3.14 10.56 1.01
C ASP A 98 3.23 9.64 2.23
N ARG A 99 3.35 10.20 3.45
CA ARG A 99 3.28 9.40 4.69
C ARG A 99 1.90 8.77 4.88
N PHE A 100 0.83 9.47 4.47
CA PHE A 100 -0.53 8.91 4.48
C PHE A 100 -0.72 7.88 3.35
N LYS A 101 -0.23 8.18 2.13
CA LYS A 101 -0.30 7.24 1.00
C LYS A 101 0.44 5.93 1.30
N ALA A 102 1.62 5.98 1.93
CA ALA A 102 2.41 4.80 2.32
C ALA A 102 1.67 3.86 3.29
N ARG A 103 0.64 4.36 3.98
CA ARG A 103 -0.26 3.61 4.87
C ARG A 103 -1.63 3.29 4.24
N GLY A 104 -1.80 3.57 2.94
CA GLY A 104 -3.06 3.39 2.21
C GLY A 104 -4.12 4.43 2.50
N GLY A 105 -3.75 5.50 3.20
CA GLY A 105 -4.60 6.65 3.48
C GLY A 105 -4.54 7.70 2.38
N THR A 106 -5.45 8.66 2.48
CA THR A 106 -5.37 9.92 1.73
C THR A 106 -5.37 11.03 2.76
N TRP A 107 -4.58 12.06 2.51
CA TRP A 107 -4.65 13.30 3.28
C TRP A 107 -4.83 14.44 2.30
N THR A 108 -5.82 15.27 2.58
CA THR A 108 -6.05 16.51 1.84
C THR A 108 -6.57 17.49 2.87
N PRO A 109 -5.82 18.56 3.19
CA PRO A 109 -6.29 19.56 4.12
C PRO A 109 -7.53 20.24 3.52
N ASP A 110 -8.48 20.59 4.37
CA ASP A 110 -9.57 21.46 3.95
C ASP A 110 -9.01 22.84 3.51
N PRO A 111 -9.81 23.63 2.77
CA PRO A 111 -9.34 24.90 2.24
C PRO A 111 -8.91 25.91 3.31
N GLU A 112 -9.45 25.82 4.52
CA GLU A 112 -9.10 26.73 5.61
C GLU A 112 -7.74 26.37 6.21
N LEU A 113 -7.53 25.09 6.50
CA LEU A 113 -6.25 24.56 6.96
C LEU A 113 -5.15 24.83 5.92
N ARG A 114 -5.46 24.66 4.62
CA ARG A 114 -4.51 24.92 3.54
C ARG A 114 -4.04 26.39 3.45
N ARG A 115 -4.85 27.35 3.89
CA ARG A 115 -4.45 28.78 3.94
C ARG A 115 -3.54 29.11 5.12
N ARG A 116 -3.50 28.24 6.13
CA ARG A 116 -2.82 28.47 7.41
C ARG A 116 -1.45 27.83 7.51
N ILE A 117 -1.10 26.95 6.56
CA ILE A 117 0.17 26.22 6.49
C ILE A 117 1.00 26.67 5.30
#